data_AF-A0A3N6IGH6-F1
#
_entry.id   AF-A0A3N6IGH6-F1
#
_cell.length_a   1.000
_cell.length_b   1.000
_cell.length_c   1.000
_cell.angle_alpha   90.00
_cell.angle_beta   90.00
_cell.angle_gamma   90.00
#
_symmetry.space_group_name_H-M   'P 1'
#
loop_
_entity.id
_entity.type
_entity.pdbx_description
1 polymer ?
#
loop_
_entity_poly.entity_id
_entity_poly.type
_entity_poly.pdbx_seq_one_letter_code
_entity_poly.pdbx_strand_id
1 'polypeptide(L)'
;MQQLCQYLVAEYDGEASAVWADAATGSEPLERLTALPGFGTQKAQIFPALLGKQFGVRPTGRREAAGPYGEAGSHRSVADITGPDSLAAVRARKQQAKAAARAAGRTR
;
A
#
# COMPACT_ATOMS: atom_id res chain seq x y z
N MET A 1 6.32 -14.95 7.93
CA MET A 1 5.80 -14.24 9.13
C MET A 1 6.90 -14.05 10.15
N GLN A 2 7.55 -15.12 10.63
CA GLN A 2 8.60 -15.02 11.65
C GLN A 2 9.76 -14.07 11.29
N GLN A 3 10.26 -14.10 10.05
CA GLN A 3 11.31 -13.17 9.58
C GLN A 3 10.92 -11.68 9.67
N LEU A 4 9.66 -11.35 9.39
CA LEU A 4 9.16 -9.97 9.52
C LEU A 4 9.19 -9.53 10.99
N CYS A 5 8.73 -10.38 11.90
CA CYS A 5 8.76 -10.09 13.33
C CYS A 5 10.19 -9.90 13.84
N GLN A 6 11.12 -10.76 13.42
CA GLN A 6 12.54 -10.63 13.78
C GLN A 6 13.15 -9.33 13.27
N TYR A 7 12.83 -8.94 12.03
CA TYR A 7 13.29 -7.68 11.45
C TYR A 7 12.75 -6.46 12.22
N LEU A 8 11.48 -6.46 12.58
CA LEU A 8 10.89 -5.38 13.39
C LEU A 8 11.52 -5.27 14.77
N VAL A 9 11.86 -6.40 15.42
CA VAL A 9 12.59 -6.38 16.70
C VAL A 9 13.99 -5.81 16.52
N ALA A 10 14.73 -6.25 15.50
CA ALA A 10 16.12 -5.85 15.30
C ALA A 10 16.27 -4.38 14.88
N GLU A 11 15.42 -3.90 13.96
CA GLU A 11 15.60 -2.58 13.32
C GLU A 11 14.68 -1.50 13.90
N TYR A 12 13.60 -1.89 14.58
CA TYR A 12 12.58 -0.97 15.09
C TYR A 12 12.22 -1.22 16.57
N ASP A 13 13.06 -1.94 17.32
CA ASP A 13 12.84 -2.28 18.74
C ASP A 13 11.47 -2.94 19.03
N GLY A 14 10.93 -3.64 18.03
CA GLY A 14 9.61 -4.28 18.08
C GLY A 14 8.44 -3.30 17.87
N GLU A 15 8.70 -2.03 17.65
CA GLU A 15 7.70 -0.98 17.44
C GLU A 15 7.36 -0.86 15.95
N ALA A 16 6.23 -1.46 15.54
CA ALA A 16 5.87 -1.52 14.13
C ALA A 16 5.54 -0.15 13.51
N SER A 17 5.03 0.81 14.29
CA SER A 17 4.65 2.12 13.76
C SER A 17 5.83 3.01 13.39
N ALA A 18 7.02 2.78 13.93
CA ALA A 18 8.27 3.45 13.63
C ALA A 18 8.70 3.23 12.17
N VAL A 19 8.12 2.24 11.49
CA VAL A 19 8.25 2.09 10.05
C VAL A 19 7.70 3.32 9.30
N TRP A 20 6.73 4.06 9.86
CA TRP A 20 6.10 5.21 9.20
C TRP A 20 5.84 6.45 10.06
N ALA A 21 5.87 6.36 11.39
CA ALA A 21 5.32 7.39 12.28
C ALA A 21 6.19 8.67 12.34
N ASP A 22 7.50 8.52 12.30
CA ASP A 22 8.51 9.59 12.37
C ASP A 22 8.98 10.06 10.99
N ALA A 23 8.41 9.51 9.91
CA ALA A 23 8.83 9.83 8.55
C ALA A 23 8.53 11.28 8.18
N ALA A 24 9.54 12.00 7.70
CA ALA A 24 9.42 13.38 7.25
C ALA A 24 8.80 13.48 5.86
N THR A 25 9.06 12.49 5.01
CA THR A 25 8.63 12.46 3.61
C THR A 25 7.87 11.17 3.27
N GLY A 26 7.03 11.21 2.23
CA GLY A 26 6.29 10.05 1.76
C GLY A 26 7.17 8.93 1.20
N SER A 27 8.40 9.24 0.78
CA SER A 27 9.37 8.27 0.29
C SER A 27 9.96 7.40 1.41
N GLU A 28 10.14 7.94 2.61
CA GLU A 28 10.73 7.21 3.74
C GLU A 28 9.90 5.99 4.16
N PRO A 29 8.57 6.08 4.38
CA PRO A 29 7.75 4.90 4.66
C PRO A 29 7.78 3.92 3.51
N LEU A 30 7.76 4.38 2.26
CA LEU A 30 7.81 3.50 1.09
C LEU A 30 9.11 2.68 1.06
N GLU A 31 10.25 3.31 1.32
CA GLU A 31 11.55 2.66 1.38
C GLU A 31 11.59 1.65 2.53
N ARG A 32 11.25 2.07 3.75
CA ARG A 32 11.23 1.23 4.94
C ARG A 32 10.28 0.03 4.79
N LEU A 33 9.09 0.24 4.24
CA LEU A 33 8.12 -0.81 3.95
C LEU A 33 8.61 -1.77 2.87
N THR A 34 9.37 -1.29 1.88
CA THR A 34 9.96 -2.14 0.82
C THR A 34 11.06 -3.05 1.37
N ALA A 35 11.79 -2.59 2.40
CA ALA A 35 12.82 -3.38 3.08
C ALA A 35 12.25 -4.51 3.96
N LEU A 36 10.96 -4.45 4.33
CA LEU A 36 10.33 -5.45 5.18
C LEU A 36 10.27 -6.83 4.50
N PRO A 37 10.68 -7.92 5.18
CA PRO A 37 10.54 -9.27 4.65
C PRO A 37 9.10 -9.60 4.24
N GLY A 38 8.89 -9.91 2.96
CA GLY A 38 7.57 -10.26 2.39
C GLY A 38 6.74 -9.07 1.85
N PHE A 39 7.30 -7.86 1.89
CA PHE A 39 6.73 -6.68 1.24
C PHE A 39 7.39 -6.44 -0.13
N GLY A 40 6.67 -6.78 -1.20
CA GLY A 40 7.02 -6.29 -2.54
C GLY A 40 6.52 -4.87 -2.74
N THR A 41 7.02 -4.21 -3.80
CA THR A 41 6.68 -2.83 -4.18
C THR A 41 5.19 -2.53 -4.14
N GLN A 42 4.35 -3.43 -4.63
CA GLN A 42 2.89 -3.25 -4.60
C GLN A 42 2.35 -3.08 -3.17
N LYS A 43 2.76 -3.94 -2.22
CA LYS A 43 2.30 -3.86 -0.83
C LYS A 43 2.87 -2.60 -0.16
N ALA A 44 4.14 -2.29 -0.43
CA ALA A 44 4.80 -1.11 0.09
C ALA A 44 4.16 0.20 -0.40
N GLN A 45 3.53 0.23 -1.59
CA GLN A 45 2.76 1.38 -2.07
C GLN A 45 1.32 1.43 -1.51
N ILE A 46 0.68 0.28 -1.32
CA ILE A 46 -0.68 0.21 -0.77
C ILE A 46 -0.72 0.67 0.69
N PHE A 47 0.34 0.41 1.47
CA PHE A 47 0.34 0.71 2.90
C PHE A 47 0.35 2.23 3.20
N PRO A 48 1.18 3.08 2.56
CA PRO A 48 1.07 4.54 2.67
C PRO A 48 -0.26 5.09 2.14
N ALA A 49 -0.86 4.45 1.13
CA ALA A 49 -2.20 4.81 0.67
C ALA A 49 -3.23 4.57 1.78
N LEU A 50 -3.18 3.42 2.45
CA LEU A 50 -4.06 3.06 3.56
C LEU A 50 -3.90 4.05 4.72
N LEU A 51 -2.66 4.27 5.15
CA LEU A 51 -2.32 5.21 6.22
C LEU A 51 -2.88 6.61 5.93
N GLY A 52 -2.72 7.11 4.71
CA GLY A 52 -3.16 8.46 4.38
C GLY A 52 -4.64 8.61 4.01
N LYS A 53 -5.31 7.53 3.59
CA LYS A 53 -6.76 7.54 3.27
C LYS A 53 -7.62 7.28 4.50
N GLN A 54 -7.18 6.41 5.40
CA GLN A 54 -8.01 5.92 6.52
C GLN A 54 -7.48 6.35 7.90
N PHE A 55 -6.17 6.51 8.07
CA PHE A 55 -5.55 6.81 9.38
C PHE A 55 -5.06 8.26 9.52
N GLY A 56 -5.25 9.10 8.51
CA GLY A 56 -4.88 10.52 8.58
C GLY A 56 -3.38 10.82 8.55
N VAL A 57 -2.51 9.82 8.32
CA VAL A 57 -1.06 10.00 8.22
C VAL A 57 -0.71 10.65 6.87
N ARG A 58 -0.26 11.90 6.89
CA ARG A 58 -0.12 12.70 5.67
C ARG A 58 1.22 13.43 5.53
N PRO A 59 2.37 12.73 5.49
CA PRO A 59 3.64 13.36 5.16
C PRO A 59 3.62 13.91 3.72
N THR A 60 4.47 14.91 3.46
CA THR A 60 4.65 15.50 2.13
C THR A 60 5.10 14.43 1.13
N GLY A 61 4.53 14.41 -0.08
CA GLY A 61 4.92 13.43 -1.11
C GLY A 61 4.28 12.03 -0.95
N ARG A 62 3.31 11.87 -0.03
CA ARG A 62 2.67 10.55 0.22
C ARG A 62 1.92 9.96 -0.96
N ARG A 63 1.32 10.80 -1.81
CA ARG A 63 0.44 10.31 -2.90
C ARG A 63 1.30 9.74 -4.02
N GLU A 64 2.41 10.42 -4.28
CA GLU A 64 3.47 10.06 -5.20
C GLU A 64 4.11 8.74 -4.76
N ALA A 65 4.45 8.60 -3.47
CA ALA A 65 4.97 7.36 -2.90
C ALA A 65 3.98 6.18 -2.99
N ALA A 66 2.69 6.44 -2.79
CA ALA A 66 1.64 5.45 -2.96
C ALA A 66 1.32 5.12 -4.43
N GLY A 67 1.91 5.84 -5.38
CA GLY A 67 1.68 5.68 -6.82
C GLY A 67 0.19 5.62 -7.19
N PRO A 68 -0.25 4.66 -8.01
CA PRO A 68 -1.66 4.58 -8.44
C PRO A 68 -2.62 4.34 -7.26
N TYR A 69 -2.15 3.80 -6.14
CA TYR A 69 -2.97 3.60 -4.94
C TYR A 69 -3.20 4.89 -4.15
N GLY A 70 -2.37 5.91 -4.37
CA GLY A 70 -2.49 7.23 -3.76
C GLY A 70 -3.54 8.15 -4.41
N GLU A 71 -3.98 7.81 -5.63
CA GLU A 71 -4.98 8.56 -6.39
C GLU A 71 -6.28 8.76 -5.57
N ALA A 72 -6.78 9.99 -5.54
CA ALA A 72 -8.06 10.31 -4.91
C ALA A 72 -9.22 9.69 -5.71
N GLY A 73 -10.22 9.14 -5.02
CA GLY A 73 -11.36 8.47 -5.66
C GLY A 73 -11.01 7.15 -6.36
N SER A 74 -9.82 6.60 -6.13
CA SER A 74 -9.47 5.27 -6.68
C SER A 74 -10.08 4.13 -5.84
N HIS A 75 -10.33 3.00 -6.50
CA HIS A 75 -10.83 1.76 -5.88
C HIS A 75 -9.92 0.59 -6.26
N ARG A 76 -8.62 0.72 -6.00
CA ARG A 76 -7.57 -0.18 -6.49
C ARG A 76 -7.11 -1.17 -5.42
N SER A 77 -7.29 -0.87 -4.13
CA SER A 77 -6.71 -1.66 -3.05
C SER A 77 -7.53 -1.61 -1.76
N VAL A 78 -7.03 -2.29 -0.73
CA VAL A 78 -7.61 -2.25 0.63
C VAL A 78 -7.63 -0.85 1.23
N ALA A 79 -6.74 0.05 0.78
CA ALA A 79 -6.75 1.46 1.18
C ALA A 79 -8.06 2.18 0.82
N ASP A 80 -8.81 1.64 -0.13
CA ASP A 80 -10.04 2.21 -0.66
C ASP A 80 -11.31 1.56 -0.08
N ILE A 81 -11.15 0.62 0.86
CA ILE A 81 -12.25 -0.12 1.47
C ILE A 81 -12.61 0.52 2.81
N THR A 82 -13.74 1.22 2.86
CA THR A 82 -14.32 1.84 4.06
C THR A 82 -15.64 1.18 4.48
N GLY A 83 -16.15 0.22 3.72
CA GLY A 83 -17.40 -0.49 3.96
C GLY A 83 -17.80 -1.43 2.81
N PRO A 84 -18.98 -2.09 2.90
CA PRO A 84 -19.43 -3.09 1.93
C PRO A 84 -19.45 -2.60 0.47
N ASP A 85 -19.96 -1.39 0.22
CA ASP A 85 -20.06 -0.84 -1.14
C ASP A 85 -18.68 -0.58 -1.75
N SER A 86 -17.76 -0.02 -0.96
CA SER A 86 -16.38 0.21 -1.39
C SER A 86 -15.61 -1.10 -1.63
N LEU A 87 -15.90 -2.15 -0.85
CA LEU A 87 -15.36 -3.50 -1.09
C LEU A 87 -15.86 -4.05 -2.44
N ALA A 88 -17.15 -3.88 -2.74
CA ALA A 88 -17.72 -4.28 -4.03
C ALA A 88 -17.05 -3.52 -5.19
N ALA A 89 -16.85 -2.20 -5.06
CA ALA A 89 -16.17 -1.37 -6.06
C ALA A 89 -14.72 -1.84 -6.31
N VAL A 90 -13.94 -2.12 -5.25
CA VAL A 90 -12.56 -2.61 -5.37
C VAL A 90 -12.52 -3.98 -6.05
N ARG A 91 -13.44 -4.88 -5.71
CA ARG A 91 -13.55 -6.21 -6.36
C ARG A 91 -13.88 -6.08 -7.84
N ALA A 92 -14.85 -5.24 -8.20
CA ALA A 92 -15.23 -4.98 -9.58
C ALA A 92 -14.04 -4.44 -10.39
N ARG A 93 -13.31 -3.45 -9.86
CA ARG A 93 -12.12 -2.89 -10.53
C ARG A 93 -11.02 -3.94 -10.72
N LYS A 94 -10.74 -4.75 -9.70
CA LYS A 94 -9.74 -5.84 -9.80
C LYS A 94 -10.12 -6.86 -10.86
N GLN A 95 -11.40 -7.22 -10.94
CA GLN A 95 -11.91 -8.14 -11.97
C GLN A 95 -11.73 -7.56 -13.38
N GLN A 96 -12.08 -6.29 -13.58
CA GLN A 96 -11.90 -5.59 -14.86
C GLN A 96 -10.43 -5.51 -15.27
N ALA A 97 -9.54 -5.13 -14.34
CA ALA A 97 -8.10 -5.07 -14.61
C ALA A 97 -7.51 -6.43 -14.99
N LYS A 98 -7.94 -7.51 -14.30
CA LYS A 98 -7.53 -8.88 -14.63
C LYS A 98 -8.04 -9.32 -16.00
N ALA A 99 -9.27 -8.96 -16.37
CA ALA A 99 -9.83 -9.25 -17.69
C ALA A 99 -9.06 -8.51 -18.79
N ALA A 100 -8.76 -7.23 -18.60
CA ALA A 100 -7.97 -6.43 -19.53
C ALA A 100 -6.56 -6.99 -19.72
N ALA A 101 -5.86 -7.36 -18.63
CA ALA A 101 -4.53 -7.97 -18.70
C ALA A 101 -4.55 -9.32 -19.45
N ARG A 102 -5.59 -10.15 -19.24
CA ARG A 102 -5.77 -11.41 -19.97
C ARG A 102 -6.02 -11.18 -21.47
N ALA A 103 -6.79 -10.14 -21.83
CA ALA A 103 -7.03 -9.79 -23.23
C ALA A 103 -5.74 -9.30 -23.89
N ALA A 104 -5.00 -8.39 -23.25
CA ALA A 104 -3.73 -7.88 -23.75
C ALA A 104 -2.67 -8.98 -23.94
N GLY A 105 -2.60 -9.93 -23.00
CA GLY A 105 -1.70 -11.08 -23.11
C GLY A 105 -2.13 -12.14 -24.14
N ARG A 106 -3.36 -12.08 -24.65
CA ARG A 106 -3.86 -12.98 -25.71
C ARG A 106 -3.65 -12.40 -27.11
N THR A 107 -3.45 -11.09 -27.21
CA THR A 107 -3.17 -10.37 -28.47
C THR A 107 -1.67 -10.30 -28.79
N ARG A 108 -0.80 -10.85 -27.94
CA ARG A 108 0.66 -10.90 -28.09
C ARG A 108 1.13 -12.33 -28.28
#